data_AF-A0A7X5N3W0-F1
#
_entry.id   AF-A0A7X5N3W0-F1
#
_cell.length_a   1.000
_cell.length_b   1.000
_cell.length_c   1.000
_cell.angle_alpha   90.00
_cell.angle_beta   90.00
_cell.angle_gamma   90.00
#
_symmetry.space_group_name_H-M   'P 1'
#
loop_
_entity.id
_entity.type
_entity.pdbx_description
1 polymer ?
#
loop_
_entity_poly.entity_id
_entity_poly.type
_entity_poly.pdbx_seq_one_letter_code
_entity_poly.pdbx_strand_id
1 'polypeptide(L)'
;VGYNSFVRQSAVNGVALGANAGATGADSVALGSGSRTYEADTVSIGSGNGRGGPATRRIVNVSDGQAATDAVNKGQLDALAADVQTTTGMVQ
;
A
#
# COMPACT_ATOMS: atom_id res chain seq x y z
N VAL A 1 5.03 -14.87 -9.43
CA VAL A 1 3.85 -15.62 -9.96
C VAL A 1 3.09 -14.70 -10.89
N GLY A 2 2.91 -15.10 -12.15
CA GLY A 2 2.31 -14.28 -13.20
C GLY A 2 3.24 -14.11 -14.40
N TYR A 3 2.66 -13.85 -15.57
CA TYR A 3 3.43 -13.61 -16.80
C TYR A 3 4.40 -12.45 -16.60
N ASN A 4 5.69 -12.67 -16.89
CA ASN A 4 6.73 -11.64 -16.77
C ASN A 4 6.84 -11.01 -15.36
N SER A 5 6.44 -11.72 -14.30
CA SER A 5 6.74 -11.29 -12.92
C SER A 5 8.22 -11.51 -12.62
N PHE A 6 8.90 -10.56 -11.97
CA PHE A 6 10.31 -10.69 -11.63
C PHE A 6 10.64 -10.20 -10.21
N VAL A 7 11.66 -10.80 -9.62
CA VAL A 7 12.29 -10.37 -8.36
C VAL A 7 13.76 -10.15 -8.68
N ARG A 8 14.29 -8.94 -8.42
CA ARG A 8 15.69 -8.64 -8.71
C ARG A 8 16.61 -9.27 -7.68
N GLN A 9 17.88 -9.48 -8.03
CA GLN A 9 18.88 -9.98 -7.08
C GLN A 9 19.02 -9.10 -5.83
N SER A 10 18.84 -7.79 -5.97
CA SER A 10 18.82 -6.83 -4.85
C SER A 10 17.62 -7.00 -3.91
N ALA A 11 16.54 -7.62 -4.39
CA ALA A 11 15.33 -7.91 -3.63
C ALA A 11 15.45 -9.27 -2.95
N VAL A 12 16.48 -9.43 -2.10
CA VAL A 12 16.63 -10.63 -1.27
C VAL A 12 15.33 -10.85 -0.50
N ASN A 13 14.80 -12.08 -0.47
CA ASN A 13 13.50 -12.45 0.10
C ASN A 13 12.25 -11.77 -0.52
N GLY A 14 12.40 -11.07 -1.64
CA GLY A 14 11.30 -10.33 -2.27
C GLY A 14 10.25 -11.23 -2.92
N VAL A 15 9.01 -10.73 -3.00
CA VAL A 15 7.89 -11.41 -3.64
C VAL A 15 7.30 -10.54 -4.76
N ALA A 16 7.07 -11.13 -5.93
CA ALA A 16 6.34 -10.50 -7.03
C ALA A 16 5.14 -11.36 -7.44
N LEU A 17 3.93 -10.83 -7.26
CA LEU A 17 2.66 -11.50 -7.54
C LEU A 17 1.80 -10.66 -8.49
N GLY A 18 1.65 -11.09 -9.74
CA GLY A 18 0.88 -10.42 -10.78
C GLY A 18 1.66 -10.32 -12.10
N ALA A 19 0.94 -10.23 -13.22
CA ALA A 19 1.58 -10.07 -14.52
C ALA A 19 2.40 -8.76 -14.55
N ASN A 20 3.66 -8.82 -14.98
CA ASN A 20 4.59 -7.68 -14.99
C ASN A 20 4.87 -7.04 -13.61
N ALA A 21 4.54 -7.72 -12.50
CA ALA A 21 4.92 -7.26 -11.16
C ALA A 21 6.44 -7.39 -10.94
N GLY A 22 7.06 -6.43 -10.25
CA GLY A 22 8.50 -6.37 -10.08
C GLY A 22 8.94 -5.97 -8.67
N ALA A 23 9.67 -6.84 -7.98
CA ALA A 23 10.27 -6.50 -6.69
C ALA A 23 11.75 -6.09 -6.84
N THR A 24 12.13 -4.94 -6.25
CA THR A 24 13.52 -4.42 -6.30
C THR A 24 14.16 -4.19 -4.93
N GLY A 25 13.37 -3.85 -3.90
CA GLY A 25 13.86 -3.71 -2.52
C GLY A 25 13.94 -5.06 -1.80
N ALA A 26 14.90 -5.20 -0.88
CA ALA A 26 15.00 -6.38 -0.01
C ALA A 26 13.72 -6.55 0.84
N ASP A 27 13.33 -7.78 1.13
CA ASP A 27 12.18 -8.12 1.98
C ASP A 27 10.86 -7.44 1.56
N SER A 28 10.71 -7.13 0.26
CA SER A 28 9.57 -6.36 -0.26
C SER A 28 8.59 -7.21 -1.08
N VAL A 29 7.33 -6.77 -1.15
CA VAL A 29 6.25 -7.46 -1.89
C VAL A 29 5.62 -6.54 -2.93
N ALA A 30 5.77 -6.86 -4.22
CA ALA A 30 5.02 -6.24 -5.31
C ALA A 30 3.73 -7.03 -5.59
N LEU A 31 2.58 -6.48 -5.20
CA LEU A 31 1.27 -7.14 -5.25
C LEU A 31 0.36 -6.52 -6.31
N GLY A 32 0.02 -7.31 -7.33
CA GLY A 32 -0.88 -6.95 -8.44
C GLY A 32 -0.15 -6.71 -9.77
N SER A 33 -0.92 -6.75 -10.86
CA SER A 33 -0.39 -6.55 -12.23
C SER A 33 0.33 -5.21 -12.37
N GLY A 34 1.59 -5.23 -12.80
CA GLY A 34 2.41 -4.03 -12.98
C GLY A 34 2.86 -3.32 -11.70
N SER A 35 2.62 -3.89 -10.52
CA SER A 35 3.07 -3.29 -9.26
C SER A 35 4.60 -3.34 -9.12
N ARG A 36 5.18 -2.37 -8.41
CA ARG A 36 6.63 -2.25 -8.19
C ARG A 36 6.98 -1.85 -6.77
N THR A 37 7.98 -2.51 -6.21
CA THR A 37 8.67 -2.05 -4.99
C THR A 37 10.04 -1.49 -5.37
N TYR A 38 10.46 -0.48 -4.61
CA TYR A 38 11.76 0.18 -4.76
C TYR A 38 12.52 0.22 -3.43
N GLU A 39 11.80 0.25 -2.31
CA GLU A 39 12.32 0.32 -0.96
C GLU A 39 12.27 -1.06 -0.28
N ALA A 40 13.18 -1.29 0.66
CA ALA A 40 13.18 -2.50 1.47
C ALA A 40 11.99 -2.51 2.46
N ASP A 41 11.58 -3.68 2.93
CA ASP A 41 10.55 -3.84 3.97
C ASP A 41 9.19 -3.19 3.63
N THR A 42 8.83 -3.15 2.35
CA THR A 42 7.56 -2.54 1.88
C THR A 42 6.69 -3.50 1.10
N VAL A 43 5.37 -3.26 1.16
CA VAL A 43 4.38 -3.86 0.25
C VAL A 43 3.86 -2.79 -0.68
N SER A 44 4.06 -2.95 -1.98
CA SER A 44 3.51 -2.05 -3.00
C SER A 44 2.34 -2.68 -3.75
N ILE A 45 1.21 -1.99 -3.75
CA ILE A 45 0.00 -2.37 -4.48
C ILE A 45 -0.16 -1.60 -5.80
N GLY A 46 0.88 -0.93 -6.29
CA GLY A 46 0.86 -0.11 -7.49
C GLY A 46 2.25 0.07 -8.08
N SER A 47 2.36 0.88 -9.13
CA SER A 47 3.64 1.18 -9.79
C SER A 47 4.29 2.48 -9.29
N GLY A 48 3.58 3.28 -8.48
CA GLY A 48 4.01 4.61 -8.01
C GLY A 48 3.96 5.69 -9.08
N ASN A 49 4.35 5.36 -10.31
CA ASN A 49 4.44 6.29 -11.45
C ASN A 49 3.41 6.01 -12.57
N GLY A 50 2.55 5.01 -12.43
CA GLY A 50 1.55 4.64 -13.43
C GLY A 50 2.10 3.89 -14.65
N ARG A 51 3.42 3.60 -14.72
CA ARG A 51 4.03 2.94 -15.87
C ARG A 51 3.91 1.43 -15.77
N GLY A 52 3.30 0.77 -16.76
CA GLY A 52 3.18 -0.69 -16.80
C GLY A 52 2.16 -1.28 -15.81
N GLY A 53 1.39 -0.44 -15.11
CA GLY A 53 0.34 -0.77 -14.15
C GLY A 53 -0.15 0.50 -13.44
N PRO A 54 -1.29 0.49 -12.73
CA PRO A 54 -1.83 1.68 -12.06
C PRO A 54 -0.84 2.23 -11.01
N ALA A 55 -0.79 3.56 -10.86
CA ALA A 55 0.11 4.21 -9.90
C ALA A 55 -0.19 3.75 -8.46
N THR A 56 -1.47 3.71 -8.11
CA THR A 56 -1.98 3.25 -6.82
C THR A 56 -3.21 2.35 -7.01
N ARG A 57 -3.59 1.63 -5.96
CA ARG A 57 -4.86 0.90 -5.86
C ARG A 57 -5.52 1.23 -4.54
N ARG A 58 -6.84 1.04 -4.46
CA ARG A 58 -7.54 1.05 -3.17
C ARG A 58 -7.43 -0.32 -2.52
N ILE A 59 -7.31 -0.33 -1.20
CA ILE A 59 -7.57 -1.51 -0.37
C ILE A 59 -8.97 -1.34 0.19
N VAL A 60 -9.86 -2.32 -0.03
CA VAL A 60 -11.27 -2.27 0.36
C VAL A 60 -11.58 -3.36 1.38
N ASN A 61 -12.70 -3.21 2.10
CA ASN A 61 -13.15 -4.13 3.14
C ASN A 61 -12.13 -4.27 4.28
N VAL A 62 -11.54 -3.15 4.68
CA VAL A 62 -10.62 -3.05 5.82
C VAL A 62 -11.44 -2.73 7.06
N SER A 63 -11.54 -3.69 7.99
CA SER A 63 -12.13 -3.47 9.31
C SER A 63 -11.36 -2.42 10.10
N ASP A 64 -11.99 -1.83 11.11
CA ASP A 64 -11.36 -0.83 11.97
C ASP A 64 -10.12 -1.39 12.66
N GLY A 65 -9.00 -0.66 12.57
CA GLY A 65 -7.76 -1.01 13.27
C GLY A 65 -7.94 -0.94 14.79
N GLN A 66 -7.34 -1.89 15.50
CA GLN A 66 -7.42 -2.04 16.96
C GLN A 66 -6.04 -1.90 17.63
N ALA A 67 -5.01 -2.48 17.02
CA ALA A 67 -3.63 -2.39 17.48
C ALA A 67 -2.91 -1.17 16.88
N ALA A 68 -1.82 -0.74 17.52
CA ALA A 68 -1.05 0.42 17.09
C ALA A 68 -0.45 0.31 15.68
N THR A 69 -0.32 -0.91 15.15
CA THR A 69 0.25 -1.20 13.83
C THR A 69 -0.80 -1.59 12.79
N ASP A 70 -2.08 -1.49 13.12
CA ASP A 70 -3.15 -1.79 12.17
C ASP A 70 -3.35 -0.64 11.18
N ALA A 71 -3.79 -0.97 9.97
CA ALA A 71 -4.20 0.05 9.01
C ALA A 71 -5.48 0.75 9.50
N VAL A 72 -5.53 2.07 9.34
CA VAL A 72 -6.73 2.88 9.61
C VAL A 72 -7.58 2.95 8.35
N ASN A 73 -8.88 2.70 8.47
CA ASN A 73 -9.81 2.87 7.34
C ASN A 73 -10.40 4.29 7.28
N LYS A 74 -11.12 4.62 6.19
CA LYS A 74 -11.70 5.96 6.01
C LYS A 74 -12.74 6.31 7.09
N GLY A 75 -13.50 5.34 7.61
CA GLY A 75 -14.52 5.58 8.63
C GLY A 75 -13.93 6.11 9.94
N GLN A 76 -12.81 5.51 10.37
CA GLN A 76 -12.06 6.00 11.54
C GLN A 76 -11.49 7.42 11.33
N LEU A 77 -11.02 7.73 10.12
CA LEU A 77 -10.54 9.08 9.78
C LEU A 77 -11.67 10.12 9.76
N ASP A 78 -12.83 9.77 9.18
CA ASP A 78 -14.00 10.65 9.12
C ASP A 78 -14.53 10.96 10.54
N ALA A 79 -14.54 9.97 11.44
CA ALA A 79 -14.92 10.15 12.84
C ALA A 79 -13.97 11.14 13.56
N LEU A 80 -12.66 10.97 13.39
CA LEU A 80 -11.68 11.91 13.93
C LEU A 80 -11.88 13.33 13.37
N ALA A 81 -12.15 13.46 12.07
CA ALA A 81 -12.38 14.76 11.45
C ALA A 81 -13.62 15.48 12.04
N ALA A 82 -14.70 14.74 12.34
CA ALA A 82 -15.88 15.27 13.01
C ALA A 82 -15.55 15.78 14.43
N ASP A 83 -14.80 15.01 15.22
CA ASP A 83 -14.39 15.40 16.58
C ASP A 83 -13.53 16.67 16.60
N VAL A 84 -12.61 16.81 15.64
CA VAL A 84 -11.77 18.01 15.49
C VAL A 84 -12.60 19.23 15.13
N GLN A 85 -13.61 19.09 14.27
CA GLN A 85 -14.52 20.18 13.92
C GLN A 85 -15.35 20.64 15.13
N THR A 86 -15.87 19.70 15.93
CA THR A 86 -16.55 20.01 17.18
C THR A 86 -15.63 20.78 18.14
N THR A 87 -14.40 20.30 18.31
CA THR A 87 -13.41 20.96 19.17
C THR A 87 -13.13 22.38 18.69
N THR A 88 -12.87 22.56 17.39
CA THR A 88 -12.57 23.88 16.79
C THR A 88 -13.72 24.86 17.00
N GLY A 89 -14.97 24.40 16.85
CA GLY A 89 -16.15 25.22 17.12
C GLY A 89 -16.33 25.63 18.58
N MET A 90 -15.72 24.93 19.54
CA MET A 90 -15.73 25.30 20.96
C MET A 90 -14.64 26.32 21.34
N VAL A 91 -13.59 26.48 20.51
CA VAL A 91 -12.48 27.41 20.78
C VAL A 91 -12.63 28.76 20.04
N GLN A 92 -13.71 28.94 19.29
CA GLN A 92 -14.01 30.17 18.50
C GLN A 92 -15.11 31.00 19.15
#